data_AF-A0AAX3M4G1-F1
#
_entry.id   AF-A0AAX3M4G1-F1
#
_cell.length_a   1.000
_cell.length_b   1.000
_cell.length_c   1.000
_cell.angle_alpha   90.00
_cell.angle_beta   90.00
_cell.angle_gamma   90.00
#
_symmetry.space_group_name_H-M   'P 1'
#
loop_
_entity.id
_entity.type
_entity.pdbx_description
1 polymer ?
#
loop_
_entity_poly.entity_id
_entity_poly.type
_entity_poly.pdbx_seq_one_letter_code
_entity_poly.pdbx_strand_id
1 'polypeptide(L)'
;MARPIKQIERHIPTEAELQAQSLGLLIKALTDNTESILKMLEIVKELDRAGVLDIADAALKNRIPISAIGIDMIEGMNLPPLIKNAFTLIQVLGKLDPKELEKLIKALGAGLDHLGDLHSDSSQKLYENDKPSKVGKKNSHADDHPPGMIGLLGMMRDPDVRSSLSVGLQFLKAMGGELSKKEPPQSSQ
;
A
#
# COMPACT_ATOMS: atom_id res chain seq x y z
N MET A 1 -31.31 33.28 -53.64
CA MET A 1 -30.61 34.32 -52.85
C MET A 1 -30.62 33.90 -51.39
N ALA A 2 -29.46 33.62 -50.79
CA ALA A 2 -29.34 33.20 -49.38
C ALA A 2 -28.98 34.40 -48.49
N ARG A 3 -29.68 34.56 -47.36
CA ARG A 3 -29.39 35.60 -46.35
C ARG A 3 -28.29 35.08 -45.39
N PRO A 4 -27.28 35.89 -45.01
CA PRO A 4 -26.16 35.39 -44.23
C PRO A 4 -26.45 35.33 -42.72
N ILE A 5 -26.04 34.19 -42.16
CA ILE A 5 -25.62 33.77 -40.81
C ILE A 5 -25.91 34.72 -39.62
N LYS A 6 -26.61 34.15 -38.62
CA LYS A 6 -26.82 34.69 -37.27
C LYS A 6 -25.50 34.77 -36.51
N GLN A 7 -25.21 35.96 -35.98
CA GLN A 7 -24.10 36.25 -35.08
C GLN A 7 -24.17 35.34 -33.85
N ILE A 8 -23.19 34.47 -33.67
CA ILE A 8 -23.06 33.63 -32.47
C ILE A 8 -22.22 34.42 -31.48
N GLU A 9 -22.85 35.03 -30.48
CA GLU A 9 -22.13 35.62 -29.35
C GLU A 9 -21.50 34.50 -28.52
N ARG A 10 -20.20 34.27 -28.74
CA ARG A 10 -19.40 33.44 -27.85
C ARG A 10 -19.18 34.23 -26.56
N HIS A 11 -19.98 33.93 -25.55
CA HIS A 11 -19.75 34.37 -24.19
C HIS A 11 -18.46 33.70 -23.68
N ILE A 12 -17.39 34.47 -23.58
CA ILE A 12 -16.12 34.05 -22.99
C ILE A 12 -16.26 34.35 -21.49
N PRO A 13 -16.37 33.33 -20.62
CA PRO A 13 -16.54 33.55 -19.19
C PRO A 13 -15.38 34.38 -18.66
N THR A 14 -15.71 35.46 -17.96
CA THR A 14 -14.70 36.35 -17.37
C THR A 14 -14.01 35.66 -16.20
N GLU A 15 -12.78 36.06 -15.87
CA GLU A 15 -11.99 35.49 -14.77
C GLU A 15 -12.77 35.50 -13.44
N ALA A 16 -13.58 36.53 -13.21
CA ALA A 16 -14.46 36.67 -12.06
C ALA A 16 -15.61 35.63 -12.04
N GLU A 17 -16.20 35.30 -13.18
CA GLU A 17 -17.25 34.27 -13.29
C GLU A 17 -16.69 32.85 -13.14
N LEU A 18 -15.44 32.64 -13.56
CA LEU A 18 -14.72 31.37 -13.43
C LEU A 18 -14.27 31.13 -11.98
N GLN A 19 -13.85 32.19 -11.29
CA GLN A 19 -13.60 32.18 -9.85
C GLN A 19 -14.90 31.92 -9.06
N ALA A 20 -16.01 32.56 -9.42
CA ALA A 20 -17.29 32.34 -8.75
C ALA A 20 -17.80 30.90 -8.91
N GLN A 21 -17.65 30.30 -10.10
CA GLN A 21 -18.02 28.89 -10.33
C GLN A 21 -17.10 27.90 -9.58
N SER A 22 -15.78 28.14 -9.58
CA SER A 22 -14.84 27.28 -8.84
C SER A 22 -15.05 27.38 -7.33
N LEU A 23 -15.35 28.56 -6.79
CA LEU A 23 -15.80 28.74 -5.41
C LEU A 23 -17.09 27.98 -5.11
N GLY A 24 -18.08 28.01 -6.01
CA GLY A 24 -19.32 27.24 -5.85
C GLY A 24 -19.10 25.73 -5.82
N LEU A 25 -18.22 25.22 -6.69
CA LEU A 25 -17.85 23.80 -6.71
C LEU A 25 -17.07 23.38 -5.45
N LEU A 26 -16.16 24.23 -4.96
CA LEU A 26 -15.44 24.02 -3.71
C LEU A 26 -16.38 24.01 -2.52
N ILE A 27 -17.29 24.99 -2.42
CA ILE A 27 -18.29 25.04 -1.35
C ILE A 27 -19.16 23.78 -1.37
N LYS A 28 -19.60 23.33 -2.55
CA LYS A 28 -20.38 22.10 -2.68
C LYS A 28 -19.60 20.87 -2.23
N ALA A 29 -18.36 20.71 -2.72
CA ALA A 29 -17.51 19.57 -2.36
C ALA A 29 -17.15 19.54 -0.87
N LEU A 30 -16.89 20.71 -0.27
CA LEU A 30 -16.65 20.86 1.17
C LEU A 30 -17.92 20.55 1.98
N THR A 31 -19.08 21.00 1.50
CA THR A 31 -20.37 20.79 2.18
C THR A 31 -20.76 19.31 2.17
N ASP A 32 -20.62 18.64 1.02
CA ASP A 32 -20.90 17.21 0.86
C ASP A 32 -19.97 16.32 1.72
N ASN A 33 -18.81 16.83 2.12
CA ASN A 33 -17.80 16.10 2.90
C ASN A 33 -17.53 16.73 4.29
N THR A 34 -18.42 17.59 4.77
CA THR A 34 -18.22 18.41 5.99
C THR A 34 -17.80 17.55 7.19
N GLU A 35 -18.47 16.42 7.42
CA GLU A 35 -18.19 15.54 8.56
C GLU A 35 -16.79 14.91 8.47
N SER A 36 -16.41 14.44 7.28
CA SER A 36 -15.09 13.85 7.02
C SER A 36 -13.97 14.88 7.16
N ILE A 37 -14.22 16.12 6.74
CA ILE A 37 -13.27 17.23 6.89
C ILE A 37 -13.10 17.59 8.37
N LEU A 38 -14.19 17.64 9.15
CA LEU A 38 -14.12 17.87 10.59
C LEU A 38 -13.34 16.76 11.31
N LYS A 39 -13.59 15.49 10.98
CA LYS A 39 -12.81 14.36 11.50
C LYS A 39 -11.34 14.43 11.11
N MET A 40 -11.02 14.80 9.86
CA MET A 40 -9.63 15.03 9.45
C MET A 40 -8.98 16.14 10.27
N LEU A 41 -9.67 17.26 10.47
CA LEU A 41 -9.19 18.35 11.33
C LEU A 41 -8.98 17.90 12.78
N GLU A 42 -9.86 17.04 13.30
CA GLU A 42 -9.74 16.48 14.64
C GLU A 42 -8.52 15.54 14.75
N ILE A 43 -8.30 14.67 13.75
CA ILE A 43 -7.10 13.83 13.67
C ILE A 43 -5.84 14.69 13.58
N VAL A 44 -5.83 15.69 12.70
CA VAL A 44 -4.69 16.62 12.56
C VAL A 44 -4.43 17.33 13.88
N LYS A 45 -5.48 17.75 14.60
CA LYS A 45 -5.36 18.37 15.91
C LYS A 45 -4.84 17.43 17.00
N GLU A 46 -5.23 16.17 16.98
CA GLU A 46 -4.69 15.15 17.89
C GLU A 46 -3.22 14.83 17.57
N LEU A 47 -2.85 14.76 16.29
CA LEU A 47 -1.46 14.59 15.85
C LEU A 47 -0.58 15.79 16.22
N ASP A 48 -1.13 17.01 16.14
CA ASP A 48 -0.48 18.25 16.58
C ASP A 48 -0.25 18.23 18.10
N ARG A 49 -1.30 17.91 18.88
CA ARG A 49 -1.22 17.78 20.34
C ARG A 49 -0.23 16.70 20.79
N ALA A 50 -0.12 15.61 20.02
CA ALA A 50 0.83 14.54 20.28
C ALA A 50 2.28 14.91 19.88
N GLY A 51 2.51 16.10 19.31
CA GLY A 51 3.83 16.56 18.86
C GLY A 51 4.32 15.89 17.58
N VAL A 52 3.48 15.10 16.90
CA VAL A 52 3.85 14.37 15.67
C VAL A 52 4.05 15.34 14.51
N LEU A 53 3.19 16.35 14.40
CA LEU A 53 3.32 17.37 13.35
C LEU A 53 4.56 18.24 13.55
N ASP A 54 4.96 18.54 14.79
CA ASP A 54 6.19 19.28 15.09
C ASP A 54 7.44 18.51 14.68
N ILE A 55 7.45 17.19 14.90
CA ILE A 55 8.53 16.32 14.45
C ILE A 55 8.59 16.27 12.92
N ALA A 56 7.43 16.14 12.26
CA ALA A 56 7.35 16.15 10.81
C ALA A 56 7.83 17.49 10.22
N ASP A 57 7.42 18.61 10.80
CA ASP A 57 7.84 19.96 10.39
C ASP A 57 9.35 20.17 10.60
N ALA A 58 9.90 19.73 11.74
CA ALA A 58 11.33 19.78 12.04
C ALA A 58 12.17 18.94 11.07
N ALA A 59 11.71 17.73 10.76
CA ALA A 59 12.35 16.83 9.80
C ALA A 59 12.35 17.43 8.39
N LEU A 60 11.20 17.98 7.95
CA LEU A 60 11.07 18.60 6.63
C LEU A 60 11.88 19.89 6.51
N LYS A 61 11.99 20.67 7.59
CA LYS A 61 12.78 21.90 7.60
C LYS A 61 14.29 21.65 7.75
N ASN A 62 14.73 20.40 7.95
CA ASN A 62 16.13 20.06 8.21
C ASN A 62 16.69 20.78 9.45
N ARG A 63 15.81 21.15 10.40
CA ARG A 63 16.17 21.84 11.65
C ARG A 63 15.58 21.03 12.79
N ILE A 64 16.33 20.06 13.28
CA ILE A 64 16.01 19.42 14.56
C ILE A 64 16.02 20.54 15.63
N PRO A 65 14.88 20.86 16.27
CA PRO A 65 14.84 21.96 17.22
C PRO A 65 15.60 21.54 18.48
N ILE A 66 16.73 22.20 18.73
CA ILE A 66 17.52 22.10 19.96
C ILE A 66 16.85 22.97 21.05
N SER A 67 15.55 22.80 21.28
CA SER A 67 14.84 23.40 22.41
C SER A 67 14.89 22.43 23.60
N ALA A 68 14.72 22.93 24.83
CA ALA A 68 14.77 22.09 26.03
C ALA A 68 13.77 20.90 26.00
N ILE A 69 12.65 21.04 25.29
CA ILE A 69 11.66 19.98 25.05
C ILE A 69 12.18 18.96 24.00
N GLY A 70 12.97 19.42 23.03
CA GLY A 70 13.60 18.57 22.02
C GLY A 70 14.77 17.73 22.55
N ILE A 71 15.48 18.18 23.59
CA ILE A 71 16.61 17.42 24.17
C ILE A 71 16.12 16.14 24.87
N ASP A 72 15.07 16.23 25.70
CA ASP A 72 14.48 15.04 26.36
C ASP A 72 13.89 14.05 25.34
N MET A 73 13.35 14.57 24.22
CA MET A 73 12.87 13.75 23.11
C MET A 73 14.01 13.10 22.33
N ILE A 74 15.14 13.79 22.11
CA ILE A 74 16.34 13.25 21.46
C ILE A 74 17.02 12.18 22.32
N GLU A 75 16.99 12.33 23.64
CA GLU A 75 17.54 11.34 24.57
C GLU A 75 16.66 10.09 24.66
N GLY A 76 15.32 10.26 24.53
CA GLY A 76 14.36 9.15 24.45
C GLY A 76 14.22 8.52 23.05
N MET A 77 14.44 9.28 21.99
CA MET A 77 14.48 8.78 20.62
C MET A 77 15.88 8.25 20.36
N ASN A 78 16.02 6.93 20.28
CA ASN A 78 17.26 6.24 19.93
C ASN A 78 17.66 6.52 18.45
N LEU A 79 17.96 7.79 18.14
CA LEU A 79 18.20 8.35 16.81
C LEU A 79 19.41 7.72 16.12
N PRO A 80 20.56 7.48 16.80
CA PRO A 80 21.72 6.94 16.10
C PRO A 80 21.47 5.54 15.51
N PRO A 81 20.81 4.59 16.20
CA PRO A 81 20.39 3.31 15.59
C PRO A 81 19.36 3.45 14.48
N LEU A 82 18.40 4.38 14.59
CA LEU A 82 17.42 4.63 13.53
C LEU A 82 18.10 5.13 12.24
N ILE A 83 19.01 6.11 12.37
CA ILE A 83 19.78 6.65 11.25
C ILE A 83 20.64 5.54 10.63
N LYS A 84 21.30 4.72 11.46
CA LYS A 84 22.12 3.60 10.99
C LYS A 84 21.27 2.56 10.23
N ASN A 85 20.09 2.22 10.74
CA ASN A 85 19.17 1.28 10.09
C ASN A 85 18.64 1.85 8.77
N ALA A 86 18.27 3.12 8.72
CA ALA A 86 17.83 3.79 7.50
C ALA A 86 18.95 3.81 6.43
N PHE A 87 20.18 4.14 6.83
CA PHE A 87 21.32 4.12 5.92
C PHE A 87 21.62 2.70 5.41
N THR A 88 21.50 1.70 6.28
CA THR A 88 21.67 0.29 5.91
C THR A 88 20.60 -0.14 4.90
N LEU A 89 19.34 0.26 5.11
CA LEU A 89 18.25 0.02 4.15
C LEU A 89 18.55 0.68 2.80
N ILE A 90 19.02 1.93 2.78
CA ILE A 90 19.43 2.62 1.56
C ILE A 90 20.57 1.87 0.85
N GLN A 91 21.56 1.37 1.59
CA GLN A 91 22.64 0.56 1.01
C GLN A 91 22.13 -0.76 0.42
N VAL A 92 21.19 -1.43 1.08
CA VAL A 92 20.58 -2.65 0.56
C VAL A 92 19.80 -2.33 -0.71
N LEU A 93 18.95 -1.30 -0.69
CA LEU A 93 18.19 -0.86 -1.86
C LEU A 93 19.09 -0.44 -3.04
N GLY A 94 20.22 0.23 -2.75
CA GLY A 94 21.20 0.62 -3.76
C GLY A 94 22.03 -0.53 -4.32
N LYS A 95 22.10 -1.67 -3.62
CA LYS A 95 22.75 -2.90 -4.10
C LYS A 95 21.82 -3.80 -4.92
N LEU A 96 20.51 -3.57 -4.87
CA LEU A 96 19.54 -4.32 -5.67
C LEU A 96 19.57 -3.81 -7.11
N ASP A 97 19.67 -4.74 -8.05
CA ASP A 97 19.56 -4.40 -9.47
C ASP A 97 18.12 -3.93 -9.79
N PRO A 98 17.92 -2.87 -10.59
CA PRO A 98 16.60 -2.34 -10.89
C PRO A 98 15.60 -3.37 -11.44
N LYS A 99 16.10 -4.34 -12.22
CA LYS A 99 15.30 -5.43 -12.80
C LYS A 99 14.82 -6.42 -11.74
N GLU A 100 15.63 -6.70 -10.72
CA GLU A 100 15.27 -7.59 -9.63
C GLU A 100 14.23 -6.94 -8.72
N LEU A 101 14.42 -5.66 -8.42
CA LEU A 101 13.44 -4.85 -7.68
C LEU A 101 12.09 -4.81 -8.41
N GLU A 102 12.09 -4.53 -9.72
CA GLU A 102 10.88 -4.55 -10.55
C GLU A 102 10.18 -5.91 -10.50
N LYS A 103 10.94 -7.00 -10.61
CA LYS A 103 10.41 -8.38 -10.54
C LYS A 103 9.77 -8.67 -9.18
N LEU A 104 10.41 -8.25 -8.08
CA LEU A 104 9.88 -8.41 -6.73
C LEU A 104 8.58 -7.61 -6.53
N ILE A 105 8.55 -6.35 -6.97
CA ILE A 105 7.35 -5.50 -6.89
C ILE A 105 6.21 -6.09 -7.71
N LYS A 106 6.48 -6.56 -8.95
CA LYS A 106 5.47 -7.21 -9.78
C LYS A 106 4.94 -8.50 -9.16
N ALA A 107 5.81 -9.32 -8.59
CA ALA A 107 5.41 -10.56 -7.92
C ALA A 107 4.55 -10.28 -6.68
N LEU A 108 4.90 -9.24 -5.90
CA LEU A 108 4.11 -8.79 -4.76
C LEU A 108 2.74 -8.26 -5.19
N GLY A 109 2.70 -7.40 -6.22
CA GLY A 109 1.46 -6.89 -6.79
C GLY A 109 0.54 -8.00 -7.27
N ALA A 110 1.07 -8.93 -8.08
CA ALA A 110 0.31 -10.09 -8.54
C ALA A 110 -0.24 -10.93 -7.37
N GLY A 111 0.54 -11.16 -6.32
CA GLY A 111 0.08 -11.88 -5.13
C GLY A 111 -1.06 -11.17 -4.38
N LEU A 112 -0.96 -9.84 -4.23
CA LEU A 112 -2.00 -9.03 -3.59
C LEU A 112 -3.27 -8.94 -4.42
N ASP A 113 -3.16 -8.84 -5.75
CA ASP A 113 -4.29 -8.84 -6.68
C ASP A 113 -5.07 -10.17 -6.56
N HIS A 114 -4.36 -11.30 -6.50
CA HIS A 114 -4.99 -12.61 -6.32
C HIS A 114 -5.68 -12.74 -4.94
N LEU A 115 -5.16 -12.12 -3.88
CA LEU A 115 -5.84 -12.08 -2.59
C LEU A 115 -7.11 -11.20 -2.60
N GLY A 116 -7.10 -10.12 -3.38
CA GLY A 116 -8.25 -9.24 -3.58
C GLY A 116 -9.42 -9.96 -4.26
N ASP A 117 -9.12 -10.77 -5.27
CA ASP A 117 -10.12 -11.53 -6.02
C ASP A 117 -10.76 -12.66 -5.19
N LEU A 118 -10.02 -13.24 -4.22
CA LEU A 118 -10.52 -14.28 -3.31
C LEU A 118 -11.66 -13.80 -2.38
N HIS A 119 -11.80 -12.50 -2.14
CA HIS A 119 -12.84 -11.93 -1.27
C HIS A 119 -14.13 -11.53 -2.01
N SER A 120 -14.15 -11.52 -3.34
CA SER A 120 -15.31 -11.08 -4.15
C SER A 120 -16.33 -12.18 -4.45
N ASP A 121 -15.97 -13.47 -4.36
CA ASP A 121 -16.79 -14.57 -4.92
C ASP A 121 -17.56 -15.39 -3.87
N SER A 122 -17.32 -15.19 -2.57
CA SER A 122 -17.83 -16.06 -1.49
C SER A 122 -19.22 -15.68 -0.95
N SER A 123 -19.85 -14.59 -1.40
CA SER A 123 -21.06 -14.05 -0.74
C SER A 123 -22.40 -14.25 -1.48
N GLN A 124 -22.41 -14.69 -2.75
CA GLN A 124 -23.60 -14.47 -3.60
C GLN A 124 -24.44 -15.69 -3.98
N LYS A 125 -24.28 -16.87 -3.36
CA LYS A 125 -25.16 -18.01 -3.63
C LYS A 125 -25.59 -18.79 -2.39
N LEU A 126 -26.24 -18.13 -1.42
CA LEU A 126 -26.81 -18.84 -0.26
C LEU A 126 -28.33 -18.90 -0.14
N TYR A 127 -29.13 -18.31 -1.04
CA TYR A 127 -30.59 -18.51 -1.01
C TYR A 127 -31.23 -18.51 -2.40
N GLU A 128 -31.15 -19.64 -3.10
CA GLU A 128 -32.21 -19.99 -4.06
C GLU A 128 -32.32 -21.51 -4.18
N ASN A 129 -33.05 -22.11 -3.24
CA ASN A 129 -33.56 -23.46 -3.37
C ASN A 129 -34.95 -23.38 -4.04
N ASP A 130 -35.05 -23.67 -5.34
CA ASP A 130 -36.17 -24.46 -5.82
C ASP A 130 -35.92 -25.14 -7.18
N LYS A 131 -36.33 -26.41 -7.22
CA LYS A 131 -36.50 -27.35 -8.35
C LYS A 131 -35.31 -28.19 -8.90
N PRO A 132 -35.54 -29.51 -9.09
CA PRO A 132 -34.58 -30.40 -9.70
C PRO A 132 -34.76 -30.44 -11.23
N SER A 133 -33.68 -30.31 -12.00
CA SER A 133 -33.67 -30.70 -13.41
C SER A 133 -32.28 -31.11 -13.90
N LYS A 134 -32.09 -32.43 -13.90
CA LYS A 134 -31.49 -33.29 -14.93
C LYS A 134 -30.16 -32.91 -15.60
N VAL A 135 -29.21 -33.84 -15.40
CA VAL A 135 -28.32 -34.47 -16.39
C VAL A 135 -27.34 -33.57 -17.14
N GLY A 136 -26.05 -33.71 -16.80
CA GLY A 136 -24.95 -33.44 -17.73
C GLY A 136 -23.65 -32.98 -17.06
N LYS A 137 -22.63 -33.85 -17.10
CA LYS A 137 -21.18 -33.61 -16.83
C LYS A 137 -20.77 -33.17 -15.42
N LYS A 138 -20.26 -34.13 -14.65
CA LYS A 138 -19.57 -33.93 -13.37
C LYS A 138 -18.06 -34.00 -13.59
N ASN A 139 -17.42 -32.87 -13.80
CA ASN A 139 -15.99 -32.69 -13.55
C ASN A 139 -15.82 -31.48 -12.63
N SER A 140 -14.92 -31.63 -11.66
CA SER A 140 -14.37 -30.59 -10.79
C SER A 140 -15.22 -30.21 -9.58
N HIS A 141 -15.05 -30.97 -8.51
CA HIS A 141 -15.30 -30.55 -7.13
C HIS A 141 -14.44 -29.32 -6.80
N ALA A 142 -15.06 -28.17 -6.61
CA ALA A 142 -14.52 -27.08 -5.81
C ALA A 142 -15.35 -27.04 -4.53
N ASP A 143 -15.06 -27.96 -3.62
CA ASP A 143 -15.65 -27.97 -2.29
C ASP A 143 -14.95 -26.87 -1.46
N ASP A 144 -15.76 -25.96 -0.95
CA ASP A 144 -15.38 -24.78 -0.16
C ASP A 144 -14.96 -25.17 1.26
N HIS A 145 -13.93 -26.02 1.37
CA HIS A 145 -13.31 -26.43 2.63
C HIS A 145 -11.80 -26.14 2.53
N PRO A 146 -11.17 -25.60 3.59
CA PRO A 146 -9.73 -25.39 3.59
C PRO A 146 -9.06 -26.72 3.22
N PRO A 147 -8.16 -26.73 2.23
CA PRO A 147 -7.60 -27.96 1.69
C PRO A 147 -7.01 -28.77 2.85
N GLY A 148 -7.51 -29.99 3.05
CA GLY A 148 -6.93 -30.90 4.03
C GLY A 148 -5.45 -31.19 3.70
N MET A 149 -4.74 -31.89 4.58
CA MET A 149 -3.30 -32.18 4.38
C MET A 149 -2.98 -32.82 3.01
N ILE A 150 -3.90 -33.63 2.46
CA ILE A 150 -3.79 -34.20 1.11
C ILE A 150 -4.01 -33.14 0.02
N GLY A 151 -4.95 -32.21 0.23
CA GLY A 151 -5.20 -31.08 -0.67
C GLY A 151 -4.01 -30.11 -0.73
N LEU A 152 -3.37 -29.83 0.41
CA LEU A 152 -2.15 -29.02 0.47
C LEU A 152 -1.00 -29.66 -0.32
N LEU A 153 -0.83 -30.98 -0.20
CA LEU A 153 0.17 -31.71 -1.00
C LEU A 153 -0.16 -31.67 -2.50
N GLY A 154 -1.46 -31.69 -2.85
CA GLY A 154 -1.94 -31.48 -4.21
C GLY A 154 -1.58 -30.08 -4.74
N MET A 155 -1.68 -29.04 -3.92
CA MET A 155 -1.30 -27.66 -4.28
C MET A 155 0.21 -27.51 -4.44
N MET A 156 1.03 -28.21 -3.65
CA MET A 156 2.50 -28.22 -3.84
C MET A 156 2.94 -28.86 -5.17
N ARG A 157 2.06 -29.63 -5.82
CA ARG A 157 2.31 -30.19 -7.15
C ARG A 157 2.08 -29.17 -8.27
N ASP A 158 1.41 -28.06 -7.97
CA ASP A 158 1.29 -26.94 -8.89
C ASP A 158 2.68 -26.36 -9.21
N PRO A 159 3.00 -26.12 -10.50
CA PRO A 159 4.31 -25.61 -10.90
C PRO A 159 4.67 -24.25 -10.29
N ASP A 160 3.69 -23.35 -10.11
CA ASP A 160 3.91 -22.00 -9.61
C ASP A 160 4.09 -21.99 -8.08
N VAL A 161 3.32 -22.82 -7.37
CA VAL A 161 3.49 -23.05 -5.93
C VAL A 161 4.83 -23.73 -5.63
N ARG A 162 5.23 -24.72 -6.42
CA ARG A 162 6.53 -25.39 -6.25
C ARG A 162 7.69 -24.44 -6.53
N SER A 163 7.56 -23.58 -7.54
CA SER A 163 8.59 -22.60 -7.91
C SER A 163 8.82 -21.59 -6.78
N SER A 164 7.74 -20.99 -6.26
CA SER A 164 7.81 -20.04 -5.14
C SER A 164 8.35 -20.68 -3.86
N LEU A 165 7.93 -21.90 -3.53
CA LEU A 165 8.45 -22.65 -2.38
C LEU A 165 9.96 -22.94 -2.53
N SER A 166 10.41 -23.33 -3.72
CA SER A 166 11.83 -23.58 -4.01
C SER A 166 12.68 -22.31 -3.83
N VAL A 167 12.21 -21.17 -4.35
CA VAL A 167 12.86 -19.87 -4.17
C VAL A 167 12.91 -19.49 -2.68
N GLY A 168 11.80 -19.66 -1.96
CA GLY A 168 11.74 -19.40 -0.53
C GLY A 168 12.72 -20.25 0.28
N LEU A 169 12.82 -21.55 -0.01
CA LEU A 169 13.77 -22.44 0.66
C LEU A 169 15.24 -22.08 0.35
N GLN A 170 15.55 -21.68 -0.88
CA GLN A 170 16.89 -21.23 -1.25
C GLN A 170 17.26 -19.91 -0.56
N PHE A 171 16.32 -18.97 -0.51
CA PHE A 171 16.48 -17.72 0.22
C PHE A 171 16.72 -17.98 1.71
N LEU A 172 15.90 -18.82 2.35
CA LEU A 172 16.06 -19.18 3.76
C LEU A 172 17.41 -19.86 4.02
N LYS A 173 17.86 -20.73 3.11
CA LYS A 173 19.18 -21.37 3.20
C LYS A 173 20.31 -20.36 3.10
N ALA A 174 20.24 -19.40 2.19
CA ALA A 174 21.24 -18.34 2.03
C ALA A 174 21.27 -17.41 3.25
N MET A 175 20.09 -17.00 3.74
CA MET A 175 19.94 -16.17 4.93
C MET A 175 20.52 -16.87 6.17
N GLY A 176 20.19 -18.15 6.39
CA GLY A 176 20.75 -18.93 7.49
C GLY A 176 22.27 -19.13 7.38
N GLY A 177 22.80 -19.22 6.16
CA GLY A 177 24.23 -19.28 5.90
C GLY A 177 24.97 -18.00 6.32
N GLU A 178 24.41 -16.83 6.04
CA GLU A 178 24.99 -15.54 6.47
C GLU A 178 24.90 -15.37 7.99
N LEU A 179 23.76 -15.72 8.61
CA LEU A 179 23.57 -15.60 10.06
C LEU A 179 24.40 -16.61 10.87
N SER A 180 24.80 -17.74 10.27
CA SER A 180 25.62 -18.78 10.92
C SER A 180 27.13 -18.52 10.82
N LYS A 181 27.56 -17.61 9.96
CA LYS A 181 28.96 -17.16 9.91
C LYS A 181 29.27 -16.39 11.21
N LYS A 182 29.93 -17.05 12.16
CA LYS A 182 30.48 -16.38 13.36
C LYS A 182 31.43 -15.26 12.90
N GLU A 183 31.21 -14.06 13.41
CA GLU A 183 32.17 -12.96 13.27
C GLU A 183 33.56 -13.45 13.74
N PRO A 184 34.63 -13.24 12.96
CA PRO A 184 35.98 -13.53 13.45
C PRO A 184 36.23 -12.67 14.70
N PRO A 185 36.90 -13.21 15.74
CA PRO A 185 37.21 -12.43 16.93
C PRO A 185 37.95 -11.16 16.49
N GLN A 186 37.35 -10.01 16.77
CA GLN A 186 37.99 -8.72 16.61
C GLN A 186 39.24 -8.75 17.48
N SER A 187 40.39 -8.85 16.82
CA SER A 187 41.70 -8.66 17.44
C SER A 187 41.74 -7.24 17.98
N SER A 188 41.71 -7.12 19.30
CA SER A 188 42.07 -5.91 20.03
C SER A 188 43.44 -5.42 19.54
N GLN A 189 43.48 -4.22 18.99
CA GLN A 189 44.63 -3.31 19.03
C GLN A 189 44.13 -1.93 19.40
#